data_AF-P0DQB7-F1
#
_entry.id   AF-P0DQB7-F1
#
_cell.length_a   1.000
_cell.length_b   1.000
_cell.length_c   1.000
_cell.angle_alpha   90.00
_cell.angle_beta   90.00
_cell.angle_gamma   90.00
#
_symmetry.space_group_name_H-M   'P 1'
#
loop_
_entity.id
_entity.type
_entity.pdbx_description
1 polymer ?
#
loop_
_entity_poly.entity_id
_entity_poly.type
_entity_poly.pdbx_seq_one_letter_code
_entity_poly.pdbx_strand_id
1 'polypeptide(L)' 'MKFHIIFCLLAALMMTSAFAEVTVEPLRHSNKNPTESECKNACADAYAKGDQSRIPEAHNFRDYYCNCHITVQ' A
#
# COMPACT_ATOMS: atom_id res chain seq x y z
N MET A 1 -17.19 17.33 34.17
CA MET A 1 -16.90 15.87 34.11
C MET A 1 -17.65 15.13 33.00
N LYS A 2 -18.95 15.37 32.77
CA LYS A 2 -19.73 14.69 31.71
C LYS A 2 -19.24 14.95 30.26
N PHE A 3 -18.73 16.15 29.99
CA PHE A 3 -18.30 16.55 28.63
C PHE A 3 -17.06 15.78 28.13
N HIS A 4 -16.11 15.46 29.01
CA HIS A 4 -14.90 14.70 28.63
C HIS A 4 -15.22 13.26 28.21
N ILE A 5 -16.24 12.64 28.81
CA ILE A 5 -16.65 11.26 28.49
C ILE A 5 -17.20 11.20 27.05
N ILE A 6 -18.01 12.20 26.67
CA ILE A 6 -18.57 12.31 25.32
C ILE A 6 -17.46 12.56 24.29
N PHE A 7 -16.49 13.41 24.63
CA PHE A 7 -15.34 13.68 23.77
C PHE A 7 -14.49 12.43 23.52
N CYS A 8 -14.22 11.62 24.56
CA CYS A 8 -13.47 10.37 24.41
C CYS A 8 -14.21 9.34 23.54
N LEU A 9 -15.55 9.25 23.64
CA LEU A 9 -16.36 8.36 22.81
C LEU A 9 -16.34 8.76 21.33
N LEU A 10 -16.43 10.06 21.03
CA LEU A 10 -16.32 10.58 19.66
C LEU A 10 -14.93 10.35 19.07
N ALA A 11 -13.87 10.54 19.86
CA ALA A 11 -12.50 10.27 19.42
C ALA A 11 -12.27 8.78 19.12
N ALA A 12 -12.84 7.88 19.92
CA ALA A 12 -12.78 6.44 19.68
C ALA A 12 -13.53 6.03 18.39
N LEU A 13 -14.67 6.65 18.10
CA LEU A 13 -15.45 6.38 16.90
C LEU A 13 -14.73 6.82 15.61
N MET A 14 -13.94 7.89 15.66
CA MET A 14 -13.18 8.38 14.49
C MET A 14 -11.94 7.52 14.16
N MET A 15 -11.45 6.73 15.11
CA MET A 15 -10.27 5.87 14.85
C MET A 15 -10.58 4.62 14.02
N THR A 16 -11.85 4.25 13.85
CA THR A 16 -12.22 2.99 13.19
C THR A 16 -12.32 3.03 11.66
N SER A 17 -12.16 4.20 11.02
CA SER A 17 -12.43 4.36 9.57
C SER A 17 -11.20 4.59 8.69
N ALA A 18 -9.99 4.29 9.14
CA ALA A 18 -8.77 4.48 8.35
C ALA A 18 -8.18 3.17 7.79
N PHE A 19 -9.03 2.24 7.35
CA PHE A 19 -8.54 1.09 6.58
C PHE A 19 -8.28 1.56 5.15
N ALA A 20 -7.01 1.72 4.78
CA ALA A 20 -6.64 2.04 3.42
C ALA A 20 -6.85 0.79 2.55
N GLU A 21 -7.61 0.92 1.47
CA GLU A 21 -7.86 -0.20 0.56
C GLU A 21 -6.56 -0.54 -0.17
N VAL A 22 -6.32 -1.83 -0.41
CA VAL A 22 -5.14 -2.29 -1.15
C VAL A 22 -5.62 -3.04 -2.39
N THR A 23 -5.22 -2.57 -3.56
CA THR A 23 -5.40 -3.29 -4.84
C THR A 23 -4.14 -4.05 -5.19
N VAL A 24 -4.29 -5.12 -5.95
CA VAL A 24 -3.17 -5.98 -6.36
C VAL A 24 -3.09 -5.98 -7.88
N GLU A 25 -1.99 -5.45 -8.42
CA GLU A 25 -1.80 -5.26 -9.85
C GLU A 25 -0.51 -5.92 -10.34
N PRO A 26 -0.54 -6.71 -11.43
CA PRO A 26 0.66 -7.27 -12.02
C PRO A 26 1.39 -6.23 -12.87
N LEU A 27 2.68 -6.05 -12.60
CA LEU A 27 3.57 -5.19 -13.39
C LEU A 27 4.63 -6.03 -14.10
N ARG A 28 4.88 -5.74 -15.38
CA ARG A 28 6.01 -6.33 -16.10
C ARG A 28 7.32 -5.65 -15.69
N HIS A 29 8.32 -6.45 -15.36
CA HIS A 29 9.67 -6.02 -14.98
C HIS A 29 10.70 -6.40 -16.07
N SER A 30 11.79 -5.63 -16.19
CA SER A 30 12.84 -5.87 -17.19
C SER A 30 13.73 -7.07 -16.83
N ASN A 31 13.99 -7.28 -15.54
CA ASN A 31 14.81 -8.38 -15.04
C ASN A 31 14.03 -9.70 -14.94
N LYS A 32 14.71 -10.82 -15.19
CA LYS A 32 14.22 -12.16 -14.86
C LYS A 32 14.38 -12.35 -13.35
N ASN A 33 13.31 -12.70 -12.64
CA ASN A 33 13.27 -12.80 -11.17
C ASN A 33 13.76 -11.55 -10.42
N PRO A 34 13.08 -10.40 -10.57
CA PRO A 34 13.34 -9.22 -9.74
C PRO A 34 13.24 -9.53 -8.26
N THR A 35 14.13 -8.93 -7.48
CA THR A 35 14.03 -8.89 -6.01
C THR A 35 12.80 -8.09 -5.57
N GLU A 36 12.35 -8.30 -4.35
CA GLU A 36 11.26 -7.51 -3.76
C GLU A 36 11.55 -6.01 -3.81
N SER A 37 12.80 -5.59 -3.59
CA SER A 37 13.20 -4.18 -3.69
C SER A 37 13.08 -3.64 -5.12
N GLU A 38 13.49 -4.40 -6.13
CA GLU A 38 13.33 -4.01 -7.54
C GLU A 38 11.85 -3.91 -7.90
N CYS A 39 11.05 -4.89 -7.48
CA CYS A 39 9.60 -4.84 -7.67
C CYS A 39 8.98 -3.63 -6.99
N LYS A 40 9.33 -3.34 -5.73
CA LYS A 40 8.77 -2.21 -4.98
C LYS A 40 9.07 -0.88 -5.64
N ASN A 41 10.31 -0.70 -6.12
CA ASN A 41 10.71 0.48 -6.88
C ASN A 41 9.89 0.60 -8.18
N ALA A 42 9.82 -0.46 -8.98
CA ALA A 42 9.08 -0.45 -10.24
C ALA A 42 7.57 -0.19 -10.03
N CYS A 43 6.97 -0.79 -9.00
CA CYS A 43 5.57 -0.55 -8.62
C CYS A 43 5.35 0.90 -8.19
N ALA A 44 6.26 1.47 -7.39
CA ALA A 44 6.16 2.85 -6.94
C ALA A 44 6.24 3.82 -8.12
N ASP A 45 7.18 3.60 -9.05
CA ASP A 45 7.33 4.42 -10.25
C ASP A 45 6.09 4.33 -11.15
N ALA A 46 5.55 3.13 -11.36
CA ALA A 46 4.41 2.90 -12.25
C ALA A 46 3.07 3.41 -11.68
N TYR A 47 2.79 3.19 -10.40
CA TYR A 47 1.46 3.43 -9.81
C TYR A 47 1.42 4.60 -8.82
N ALA A 48 2.56 5.01 -8.26
CA ALA A 48 2.64 5.98 -7.17
C ALA A 48 3.59 7.16 -7.44
N LYS A 49 4.05 7.35 -8.68
CA LYS A 49 5.00 8.41 -9.07
C LYS A 49 6.28 8.41 -8.22
N GLY A 50 6.75 7.22 -7.84
CA GLY A 50 7.94 7.01 -7.01
C GLY A 50 7.67 6.97 -5.49
N ASP A 51 6.43 7.19 -5.04
CA ASP A 51 6.09 7.11 -3.62
C ASP A 51 5.93 5.67 -3.14
N GLN A 52 6.97 5.15 -2.49
CA GLN A 52 6.99 3.80 -1.94
C GLN A 52 6.05 3.59 -0.75
N SER A 53 5.58 4.65 -0.09
CA SER A 53 4.64 4.51 1.04
C SER A 53 3.28 3.98 0.58
N ARG A 54 2.96 4.17 -0.71
CA ARG A 54 1.75 3.64 -1.34
C ARG A 54 1.88 2.20 -1.81
N ILE A 55 3.06 1.59 -1.67
CA ILE A 55 3.33 0.20 -2.05
C ILE A 55 3.68 -0.58 -0.77
N PRO A 56 2.70 -1.02 0.03
CA PRO A 56 2.94 -1.82 1.23
C PRO A 56 3.78 -3.06 0.95
N GLU A 57 3.55 -3.72 -0.19
CA GLU A 57 4.22 -4.95 -0.58
C GLU A 57 4.42 -5.00 -2.09
N ALA A 58 5.55 -5.58 -2.52
CA ALA A 58 5.73 -5.99 -3.90
C ALA A 58 6.69 -7.19 -3.97
N HIS A 59 6.33 -8.22 -4.72
CA HIS A 59 7.13 -9.44 -4.84
C HIS A 59 7.12 -9.98 -6.27
N ASN A 60 8.13 -10.78 -6.61
CA ASN A 60 8.13 -11.53 -7.86
C ASN A 60 7.12 -12.68 -7.80
N PHE A 61 6.21 -12.78 -8.79
CA PHE A 61 5.30 -13.92 -8.91
C PHE A 61 5.56 -14.78 -10.14
N ARG A 62 6.28 -14.24 -11.14
CA ARG A 62 6.68 -14.93 -12.37
C ARG A 62 7.92 -14.26 -12.95
N ASP A 63 8.74 -15.01 -13.69
CA ASP A 63 9.83 -14.45 -14.52
C ASP A 63 9.35 -13.18 -15.25
N TYR A 64 10.03 -12.05 -15.06
CA TYR A 64 9.70 -10.73 -15.63
C TYR A 64 8.42 -10.07 -15.12
N TYR A 65 7.88 -10.47 -13.98
CA TYR A 65 6.72 -9.84 -13.38
C TYR A 65 6.84 -9.61 -11.88
N CYS A 66 6.23 -8.52 -11.43
CA CYS A 66 6.06 -8.14 -10.04
C CYS A 66 4.57 -8.07 -9.74
N ASN A 67 4.19 -8.47 -8.53
CA ASN A 67 2.85 -8.29 -8.01
C ASN A 67 2.88 -7.06 -7.09
N CYS A 68 2.19 -6.00 -7.46
CA CYS A 68 2.21 -4.71 -6.75
C CYS A 68 0.99 -4.61 -5.85
N HIS A 69 1.19 -4.52 -4.53
CA HIS A 69 0.11 -4.22 -3.60
C HIS A 69 0.09 -2.72 -3.41
N ILE A 70 -0.96 -2.05 -3.89
CA ILE A 70 -1.05 -0.59 -3.99
C ILE A 70 -2.13 -0.09 -3.04
N THR A 71 -1.77 0.83 -2.16
CA THR A 71 -2.74 1.52 -1.32
C THR A 71 -3.53 2.55 -2.15
N VAL A 72 -4.82 2.29 -2.29
CA VAL A 72 -5.82 3.23 -2.80
C VAL A 72 -6.41 3.99 -1.62
N GLN A 73 -6.32 5.31 -1.70
CA GLN A 73 -6.96 6.28 -0.80
C GLN A 73 -7.91 7.14 -1.62
#